data_AF-A0A0A1WP64-F1
#
_entry.id   AF-A0A0A1WP64-F1
#
_cell.length_a   1.000
_cell.length_b   1.000
_cell.length_c   1.000
_cell.angle_alpha   90.00
_cell.angle_beta   90.00
_cell.angle_gamma   90.00
#
_symmetry.space_group_name_H-M   'P 1'
#
loop_
_entity.id
_entity.type
_entity.pdbx_description
1 polymer ?
#
loop_
_entity_poly.entity_id
_entity_poly.type
_entity_poly.pdbx_seq_one_letter_code
_entity_poly.pdbx_strand_id
1 'polypeptide(L)'
;MNPELSKIDGSTLVLSPLITKALKKKPAKPLGERKKAVLRQELMVLLGNTCVVASGMSVALPSVSLTQLTSKDDIFQLSTEESSWFASINSMACPIGGLIVGYLMDRFGRKNTMLLTNVIGIIGWVLLVTAPYQASRDAIFLQLLIGRFVSGLMMGAALSPIGSYSAEISLPRMRGRLILGSSIAIATGILLMYVLGFIIRNQFQLICLISAIYQCVAFCCVLPMPESPSWLLQKGLAEKARKSLKYFR
;
A
#
# COMPACT_ATOMS: atom_id res chain seq x y z
N MET A 1 30.10 -48.34 29.30
CA MET A 1 29.61 -47.21 30.13
C MET A 1 30.80 -46.73 30.94
N ASN A 2 31.39 -45.60 30.56
CA ASN A 2 32.71 -45.19 31.05
C ASN A 2 32.61 -44.85 32.56
N PRO A 3 33.34 -45.53 33.45
CA PRO A 3 33.17 -45.41 34.90
C PRO A 3 33.65 -44.06 35.49
N GLU A 4 34.13 -43.13 34.66
CA GLU A 4 34.53 -41.78 35.09
C GLU A 4 33.39 -40.75 35.14
N LEU A 5 32.20 -41.07 34.62
CA LEU A 5 31.05 -40.14 34.61
C LEU A 5 30.18 -40.21 35.88
N SER A 6 30.48 -41.11 36.83
CA SER A 6 29.70 -41.29 38.07
C SER A 6 30.21 -40.49 39.27
N LYS A 7 31.28 -39.69 39.11
CA LYS A 7 31.88 -38.86 40.18
C LYS A 7 31.77 -37.35 39.91
N ILE A 8 30.62 -36.87 39.46
CA ILE A 8 30.34 -35.43 39.51
C ILE A 8 29.45 -35.17 40.72
N ASP A 9 30.12 -35.10 41.86
CA ASP A 9 29.59 -34.68 43.15
C ASP A 9 29.15 -33.21 43.08
N GLY A 10 28.13 -32.86 43.85
CA GLY A 10 27.42 -31.57 43.84
C GLY A 10 28.21 -30.38 44.41
N SER A 11 29.50 -30.28 44.11
CA SER A 11 30.37 -29.19 44.53
C SER A 11 30.63 -28.23 43.37
N THR A 12 30.09 -27.01 43.50
CA THR A 12 30.46 -25.77 42.79
C THR A 12 31.34 -25.94 41.55
N LEU A 13 30.69 -26.15 40.40
CA LEU A 13 31.34 -26.01 39.09
C LEU A 13 31.72 -24.53 38.93
N VAL A 14 32.92 -24.15 39.38
CA VAL A 14 33.48 -22.79 39.23
C VAL A 14 33.75 -22.58 37.75
N LEU A 15 32.70 -22.19 37.03
CA LEU A 15 32.76 -21.82 35.62
C LEU A 15 33.82 -20.75 35.46
N SER A 16 34.86 -21.06 34.67
CA SER A 16 35.95 -20.12 34.43
C SER A 16 35.38 -18.76 34.03
N PRO A 17 36.03 -17.65 34.39
CA PRO A 17 35.51 -16.31 34.10
C PRO A 17 35.25 -16.11 32.59
N LEU A 18 35.94 -16.86 31.73
CA LEU A 18 35.69 -16.92 30.29
C LEU A 18 34.36 -17.60 29.93
N ILE A 19 34.03 -18.74 30.54
CA ILE A 19 32.77 -19.45 30.29
C ILE A 19 31.60 -18.65 30.89
N THR A 20 31.78 -18.07 32.08
CA THR A 20 30.79 -17.19 32.70
C THR A 20 30.52 -15.94 31.86
N LYS A 21 31.56 -15.37 31.22
CA LYS A 21 31.45 -14.23 30.30
C LYS A 21 30.82 -14.62 28.96
N ALA A 22 31.08 -15.83 28.46
CA ALA A 22 30.46 -16.36 27.25
C ALA A 22 28.96 -16.65 27.46
N LEU A 23 28.58 -17.21 28.61
CA LEU A 23 27.18 -17.47 28.98
C LEU A 23 26.38 -16.20 29.28
N LYS A 24 27.02 -15.15 29.82
CA LYS A 24 26.41 -13.82 30.02
C LYS A 24 26.23 -13.03 28.72
N LYS A 25 26.86 -13.45 27.62
CA LYS A 25 26.74 -12.76 26.34
C LYS A 25 25.35 -13.07 25.78
N LYS A 26 24.42 -12.11 25.89
CA LYS A 26 23.08 -12.24 25.29
C LYS A 26 23.22 -12.73 23.85
N PRO A 27 22.46 -13.75 23.42
CA PRO A 27 22.54 -14.24 22.05
C PRO A 27 22.34 -13.07 21.10
N ALA A 28 23.20 -12.97 20.08
CA ALA A 28 23.07 -11.93 19.09
C ALA A 28 21.67 -12.03 18.49
N LYS A 29 20.95 -10.90 18.41
CA LYS A 29 19.61 -10.88 17.81
C LYS A 29 19.68 -11.51 16.42
N PRO A 30 18.68 -12.34 16.03
CA PRO A 30 18.62 -12.90 14.70
C PRO A 30 18.70 -11.77 13.66
N LEU A 31 19.29 -12.05 12.49
CA LEU A 31 19.64 -11.03 11.49
C LEU A 31 18.48 -10.07 11.16
N GLY A 32 17.26 -10.59 11.03
CA GLY A 32 16.05 -9.79 10.79
C GLY A 32 15.57 -8.92 11.96
N GLU A 33 16.02 -9.16 13.19
CA GLU A 33 15.66 -8.38 14.40
C GLU A 33 16.66 -7.27 14.73
N ARG A 34 17.67 -7.06 13.87
CA ARG A 34 18.58 -5.93 13.99
C ARG A 34 17.80 -4.64 13.74
N LYS A 35 18.09 -3.58 14.52
CA LYS A 35 17.38 -2.29 14.41
C LYS A 35 17.32 -1.73 12.98
N LYS A 36 18.43 -1.85 12.23
CA LYS A 36 18.51 -1.41 10.82
C LYS A 36 17.61 -2.23 9.88
N ALA A 37 17.46 -3.53 10.11
CA ALA A 37 16.60 -4.42 9.33
C ALA A 37 15.12 -4.09 9.57
N VAL A 38 14.74 -3.93 10.83
CA VAL A 38 13.41 -3.49 11.27
C VAL A 38 13.02 -2.15 10.62
N LEU A 39 13.91 -1.15 10.68
CA LEU A 39 13.66 0.16 10.10
C LEU A 39 13.46 0.09 8.58
N ARG A 40 14.23 -0.75 7.87
CA ARG A 40 14.05 -0.96 6.42
C ARG A 40 12.71 -1.61 6.09
N GLN A 41 12.27 -2.58 6.89
CA GLN A 41 10.96 -3.21 6.69
C GLN A 41 9.83 -2.20 6.88
N GLU A 42 9.88 -1.41 7.95
CA GLU A 42 8.91 -0.35 8.22
C GLU A 42 8.88 0.70 7.11
N LEU A 43 10.06 1.17 6.67
CA LEU A 43 10.17 2.14 5.59
C LEU A 43 9.55 1.61 4.28
N MET A 44 9.82 0.36 3.90
CA MET A 44 9.27 -0.20 2.67
C MET A 44 7.76 -0.40 2.74
N VAL A 45 7.22 -0.79 3.89
CA VAL A 45 5.77 -0.86 4.09
C VAL A 45 5.15 0.53 4.07
N LEU A 46 5.80 1.54 4.66
CA LEU A 46 5.34 2.93 4.63
C LEU A 46 5.28 3.47 3.19
N LEU A 47 6.35 3.25 2.41
CA LEU A 47 6.40 3.62 1.00
C LEU A 47 5.30 2.90 0.21
N GLY A 48 5.09 1.62 0.45
CA GLY A 48 4.02 0.86 -0.19
C GLY A 48 2.61 1.31 0.19
N ASN A 49 2.41 1.73 1.45
CA ASN A 49 1.15 2.24 1.95
C ASN A 49 0.73 3.58 1.32
N THR A 50 1.62 4.33 0.68
CA THR A 50 1.24 5.54 -0.09
C THR A 50 0.19 5.24 -1.17
N CYS A 51 0.25 4.04 -1.77
CA CYS A 51 -0.76 3.57 -2.71
C CYS A 51 -2.14 3.40 -2.04
N VAL A 52 -2.15 2.91 -0.80
CA VAL A 52 -3.37 2.71 0.00
C VAL A 52 -3.98 4.05 0.44
N VAL A 53 -3.15 5.03 0.77
CA VAL A 53 -3.61 6.41 1.04
C VAL A 53 -4.34 6.96 -0.19
N ALA A 54 -3.79 6.76 -1.39
CA ALA A 54 -4.41 7.22 -2.62
C ALA A 54 -5.78 6.55 -2.87
N SER A 55 -5.91 5.25 -2.55
CA SER A 55 -7.22 4.57 -2.55
C SER A 55 -8.20 5.19 -1.57
N GLY A 56 -7.75 5.54 -0.35
CA GLY A 56 -8.58 6.25 0.62
C GLY A 56 -9.08 7.59 0.11
N MET A 57 -8.23 8.34 -0.61
CA MET A 57 -8.64 9.60 -1.25
C MET A 57 -9.71 9.37 -2.33
N SER A 58 -9.54 8.35 -3.17
CA SER A 58 -10.55 8.01 -4.19
C SER A 58 -11.90 7.64 -3.60
N VAL A 59 -11.93 6.90 -2.48
CA VAL A 59 -13.18 6.50 -1.79
C VAL A 59 -13.94 7.71 -1.25
N ALA A 60 -13.22 8.66 -0.66
CA ALA A 60 -13.81 9.82 0.01
C ALA A 60 -14.21 10.96 -0.93
N LEU A 61 -13.80 10.90 -2.20
CA LEU A 61 -14.02 11.99 -3.15
C LEU A 61 -15.51 12.39 -3.32
N PRO A 62 -16.47 11.47 -3.49
CA PRO A 62 -17.87 11.86 -3.65
C PRO A 62 -18.40 12.70 -2.49
N SER A 63 -17.98 12.40 -1.25
CA SER A 63 -18.40 13.17 -0.07
C SER A 63 -17.99 14.65 -0.12
N VAL A 64 -16.95 14.97 -0.90
CA VAL A 64 -16.41 16.32 -1.05
C VAL A 64 -16.88 16.99 -2.34
N SER A 65 -16.96 16.23 -3.42
CA SER A 65 -17.21 16.76 -4.75
C SER A 65 -18.68 16.83 -5.13
N LEU A 66 -19.56 16.03 -4.52
CA LEU A 66 -20.97 15.96 -4.96
C LEU A 66 -21.70 17.30 -4.81
N THR A 67 -21.42 18.06 -3.75
CA THR A 67 -22.00 19.41 -3.57
C THR A 67 -21.53 20.37 -4.66
N GLN A 68 -20.28 20.26 -5.10
CA GLN A 68 -19.70 21.07 -6.18
C GLN A 68 -20.30 20.67 -7.53
N LEU A 69 -20.32 19.37 -7.82
CA LEU A 69 -20.80 18.81 -9.09
C LEU A 69 -22.32 18.95 -9.32
N THR A 70 -23.11 19.11 -8.25
CA THR A 70 -24.58 19.29 -8.31
C THR A 70 -24.97 20.78 -8.28
N SER A 71 -24.01 21.69 -8.05
CA SER A 71 -24.31 23.13 -7.97
C SER A 71 -24.76 23.66 -9.33
N LYS A 72 -25.84 24.46 -9.32
CA LYS A 72 -26.46 25.02 -10.55
C LYS A 72 -25.54 25.96 -11.32
N ASP A 73 -24.53 26.53 -10.67
CA ASP A 73 -23.59 27.46 -11.28
C ASP A 73 -22.33 26.79 -11.84
N ASP A 74 -22.18 25.46 -11.66
CA ASP A 74 -21.01 24.72 -12.12
C ASP A 74 -21.27 24.09 -13.51
N ILE A 75 -20.20 23.81 -14.25
CA ILE A 75 -20.22 23.33 -15.64
C ILE A 75 -20.83 21.92 -15.73
N PHE A 76 -20.86 21.18 -14.61
CA PHE A 76 -21.24 19.77 -14.56
C PHE A 76 -22.75 19.53 -14.40
N GLN A 77 -23.44 20.34 -13.59
CA GLN A 77 -24.88 20.22 -13.26
C GLN A 77 -25.40 18.78 -13.25
N LEU A 78 -24.81 17.91 -12.42
CA LEU A 78 -25.22 16.50 -12.36
C LEU A 78 -26.63 16.38 -11.77
N SER A 79 -27.44 15.52 -12.37
CA SER A 79 -28.73 15.13 -11.79
C SER A 79 -28.51 14.31 -10.52
N THR A 80 -29.57 14.13 -9.72
CA THR A 80 -29.52 13.27 -8.53
C THR A 80 -29.15 11.83 -8.89
N GLU A 81 -29.62 11.33 -10.04
CA GLU A 81 -29.30 9.98 -10.52
C GLU A 81 -27.85 9.86 -10.96
N GLU A 82 -27.34 10.85 -11.71
CA GLU A 82 -25.96 10.86 -12.20
C GLU A 82 -24.95 11.00 -11.06
N SER A 83 -25.27 11.83 -10.06
CA SER A 83 -24.52 11.95 -8.81
C SER A 83 -24.43 10.62 -8.07
N SER A 84 -25.54 9.87 -8.03
CA SER A 84 -25.60 8.54 -7.40
C SER A 84 -24.76 7.51 -8.16
N TRP A 85 -24.80 7.54 -9.50
CA TRP A 85 -23.93 6.71 -10.35
C TRP A 85 -22.46 7.04 -10.17
N PHE A 86 -22.11 8.32 -10.15
CA PHE A 86 -20.74 8.79 -9.93
C PHE A 86 -20.16 8.29 -8.59
N ALA A 87 -20.96 8.32 -7.53
CA ALA A 87 -20.53 7.84 -6.20
C ALA A 87 -20.43 6.31 -6.12
N SER A 88 -21.40 5.59 -6.69
CA SER A 88 -21.53 4.14 -6.52
C SER A 88 -20.64 3.30 -7.44
N ILE A 89 -20.34 3.78 -8.66
CA ILE A 89 -19.60 2.99 -9.64
C ILE A 89 -18.18 2.64 -9.16
N ASN A 90 -17.57 3.50 -8.35
CA ASN A 90 -16.26 3.25 -7.76
C ASN A 90 -16.27 1.99 -6.87
N SER A 91 -17.29 1.86 -6.02
CA SER A 91 -17.52 0.69 -5.18
C SER A 91 -17.86 -0.55 -5.99
N MET A 92 -18.61 -0.41 -7.08
CA MET A 92 -18.93 -1.53 -7.99
C MET A 92 -17.70 -2.09 -8.72
N ALA A 93 -16.75 -1.23 -9.07
CA ALA A 93 -15.51 -1.65 -9.74
C ALA A 93 -14.49 -2.30 -8.78
N CYS A 94 -14.57 -2.01 -7.48
CA CYS A 94 -13.61 -2.50 -6.49
C CYS A 94 -13.45 -4.03 -6.46
N PRO A 95 -14.52 -4.85 -6.40
CA PRO A 95 -14.40 -6.31 -6.47
C PRO A 95 -13.68 -6.81 -7.73
N ILE A 96 -13.94 -6.17 -8.87
CA ILE A 96 -13.31 -6.52 -10.15
C ILE A 96 -11.80 -6.29 -10.08
N GLY A 97 -11.38 -5.14 -9.53
CA GLY A 97 -9.96 -4.85 -9.27
C GLY A 97 -9.31 -5.87 -8.33
N GLY A 98 -10.01 -6.26 -7.26
CA GLY A 98 -9.56 -7.27 -6.31
C GLY A 98 -9.43 -8.69 -6.89
N LEU A 99 -10.25 -9.06 -7.87
CA LEU A 99 -10.10 -10.35 -8.57
C LEU A 99 -8.90 -10.34 -9.52
N ILE A 100 -8.72 -9.25 -10.27
CA ILE A 100 -7.63 -9.11 -11.23
C ILE A 100 -6.27 -9.05 -10.52
N VAL A 101 -6.19 -8.39 -9.36
CA VAL A 101 -4.91 -8.18 -8.66
C VAL A 101 -4.26 -9.48 -8.21
N GLY A 102 -5.03 -10.51 -7.83
CA GLY A 102 -4.48 -11.80 -7.43
C GLY A 102 -3.66 -12.43 -8.56
N TYR A 103 -4.22 -12.46 -9.77
CA TYR A 103 -3.52 -12.94 -10.96
C TYR A 103 -2.27 -12.09 -11.29
N LEU A 104 -2.38 -10.76 -11.18
CA LEU A 104 -1.24 -9.86 -11.41
C LEU A 104 -0.12 -10.09 -10.40
N MET A 105 -0.44 -10.30 -9.13
CA MET A 105 0.54 -10.53 -8.06
C MET A 105 1.34 -11.82 -8.25
N ASP A 106 0.69 -12.87 -8.75
CA ASP A 106 1.35 -14.15 -9.02
C ASP A 106 2.19 -14.09 -10.30
N ARG A 107 1.72 -13.38 -11.32
CA ARG A 107 2.41 -13.27 -12.60
C ARG A 107 3.59 -12.28 -12.55
N PHE A 108 3.36 -11.06 -12.07
CA PHE A 108 4.31 -9.95 -12.15
C PHE A 108 5.07 -9.67 -10.84
N GLY A 109 4.60 -10.20 -9.72
CA GLY A 109 5.17 -9.93 -8.40
C GLY A 109 4.44 -8.82 -7.67
N ARG A 110 4.82 -8.58 -6.41
CA ARG A 110 4.08 -7.71 -5.50
C ARG A 110 4.38 -6.25 -5.83
N LYS A 111 5.67 -5.90 -5.97
CA LYS A 111 6.10 -4.53 -6.31
C LYS A 111 5.56 -4.10 -7.67
N ASN A 112 5.73 -4.93 -8.70
CA ASN A 112 5.27 -4.57 -10.04
C ASN A 112 3.75 -4.42 -10.10
N THR A 113 3.00 -5.24 -9.35
CA THR A 113 1.56 -5.07 -9.25
C THR A 113 1.20 -3.74 -8.59
N MET A 114 1.91 -3.32 -7.53
CA MET A 114 1.70 -1.99 -6.94
C MET A 114 1.98 -0.85 -7.92
N LEU A 115 3.01 -0.98 -8.77
CA LEU A 115 3.29 0.01 -9.82
C LEU A 115 2.16 0.04 -10.86
N LEU A 116 1.67 -1.12 -11.32
CA LEU A 116 0.54 -1.20 -12.25
C LEU A 116 -0.73 -0.59 -11.66
N THR A 117 -1.04 -0.89 -10.39
CA THR A 117 -2.18 -0.29 -9.68
C THR A 117 -2.06 1.23 -9.63
N ASN A 118 -0.87 1.77 -9.32
CA ASN A 118 -0.65 3.22 -9.35
C ASN A 118 -0.86 3.82 -10.74
N VAL A 119 -0.41 3.16 -11.81
CA VAL A 119 -0.63 3.61 -13.19
C VAL A 119 -2.13 3.66 -13.51
N ILE A 120 -2.89 2.62 -13.15
CA ILE A 120 -4.36 2.60 -13.29
C ILE A 120 -4.98 3.77 -12.52
N GLY A 121 -4.52 4.03 -11.29
CA GLY A 121 -4.94 5.18 -10.50
C GLY A 121 -4.67 6.52 -11.18
N ILE A 122 -3.46 6.72 -11.74
CA ILE A 122 -3.09 7.95 -12.45
C ILE A 122 -4.04 8.17 -13.63
N ILE A 123 -4.33 7.13 -14.40
CA ILE A 123 -5.28 7.21 -15.53
C ILE A 123 -6.66 7.62 -15.02
N GLY A 124 -7.14 7.00 -13.94
CA GLY A 124 -8.42 7.36 -13.32
C GLY A 124 -8.49 8.82 -12.90
N TRP A 125 -7.44 9.35 -12.26
CA TRP A 125 -7.36 10.75 -11.85
C TRP A 125 -7.23 11.72 -13.02
N VAL A 126 -6.41 11.40 -14.01
CA VAL A 126 -6.24 12.23 -15.22
C VAL A 126 -7.56 12.37 -15.97
N LEU A 127 -8.32 11.28 -16.12
CA LEU A 127 -9.65 11.31 -16.76
C LEU A 127 -10.60 12.28 -16.05
N LEU A 128 -10.54 12.38 -14.72
CA LEU A 128 -11.37 13.30 -13.94
C LEU A 128 -10.91 14.75 -14.06
N VAL A 129 -9.59 14.99 -14.09
CA VAL A 129 -9.01 16.32 -14.29
C VAL A 129 -9.39 16.87 -15.67
N THR A 130 -9.34 16.02 -16.69
CA THR A 130 -9.59 16.45 -18.07
C THR A 130 -11.06 16.45 -18.47
N ALA A 131 -11.95 15.90 -17.64
CA ALA A 131 -13.38 15.83 -17.92
C ALA A 131 -14.01 17.17 -18.37
N PRO A 132 -13.64 18.35 -17.81
CA PRO A 132 -14.30 19.61 -18.18
C PRO A 132 -13.85 20.19 -19.52
N TYR A 133 -12.80 19.65 -20.14
CA TYR A 133 -12.38 20.08 -21.48
C TYR A 133 -13.23 19.46 -22.59
N GLN A 134 -14.17 18.57 -22.24
CA GLN A 134 -15.02 17.89 -23.21
C GLN A 134 -16.13 18.83 -23.74
N ALA A 135 -16.40 18.75 -25.04
CA ALA A 135 -17.31 19.68 -25.73
C ALA A 135 -18.81 19.50 -25.41
N SER A 136 -19.20 18.37 -24.81
CA SER A 136 -20.62 18.03 -24.57
C SER A 136 -20.82 17.48 -23.17
N ARG A 137 -21.90 17.89 -22.50
CA ARG A 137 -22.25 17.49 -21.14
C ARG A 137 -22.31 15.96 -20.95
N ASP A 138 -22.90 15.25 -21.91
CA ASP A 138 -22.99 13.78 -21.85
C ASP A 138 -21.60 13.13 -21.91
N ALA A 139 -20.69 13.71 -22.69
CA ALA A 139 -19.32 13.24 -22.78
C ALA A 139 -18.53 13.55 -21.49
N ILE A 140 -18.79 14.68 -20.83
CA ILE A 140 -18.25 15.00 -19.49
C ILE A 140 -18.70 13.93 -18.50
N PHE A 141 -19.99 13.63 -18.43
CA PHE A 141 -20.53 12.64 -17.50
C PHE A 141 -19.96 11.24 -17.73
N LEU A 142 -19.92 10.78 -18.99
CA LEU A 142 -19.34 9.49 -19.32
C LEU A 142 -17.86 9.41 -18.92
N GLN A 143 -17.09 10.48 -19.14
CA GLN A 143 -15.68 10.52 -18.75
C GLN A 143 -15.49 10.51 -17.23
N LEU A 144 -16.35 11.21 -16.47
CA LEU A 144 -16.36 11.15 -15.01
C LEU A 144 -16.66 9.73 -14.52
N LEU A 145 -17.62 9.05 -15.16
CA LEU A 145 -18.03 7.68 -14.83
C LEU A 145 -16.90 6.68 -15.10
N ILE A 146 -16.23 6.78 -16.26
CA ILE A 146 -15.07 5.96 -16.61
C ILE A 146 -13.91 6.24 -15.65
N GLY A 147 -13.61 7.50 -15.34
CA GLY A 147 -12.56 7.87 -14.39
C GLY A 147 -12.81 7.29 -13.00
N ARG A 148 -14.08 7.28 -12.54
CA ARG A 148 -14.48 6.66 -11.27
C ARG A 148 -14.39 5.14 -11.30
N PHE A 149 -14.80 4.51 -12.39
CA PHE A 149 -14.69 3.07 -12.58
C PHE A 149 -13.21 2.62 -12.52
N VAL A 150 -12.35 3.30 -13.28
CA VAL A 150 -10.89 3.04 -13.30
C VAL A 150 -10.27 3.25 -11.92
N SER A 151 -10.63 4.33 -11.22
CA SER A 151 -10.17 4.57 -9.84
C SER A 151 -10.69 3.49 -8.87
N GLY A 152 -11.85 2.89 -9.14
CA GLY A 152 -12.41 1.81 -8.33
C GLY A 152 -11.66 0.50 -8.53
N LEU A 153 -11.23 0.20 -9.77
CA LEU A 153 -10.32 -0.92 -10.04
C LEU A 153 -9.00 -0.77 -9.27
N MET A 154 -8.43 0.45 -9.27
CA MET A 154 -7.23 0.75 -8.49
C MET A 154 -7.46 0.51 -6.99
N MET A 155 -8.56 1.03 -6.44
CA MET A 155 -8.92 0.86 -5.03
C MET A 155 -8.95 -0.62 -4.62
N GLY A 156 -9.61 -1.47 -5.42
CA GLY A 156 -9.65 -2.92 -5.17
C GLY A 156 -8.30 -3.61 -5.31
N ALA A 157 -7.43 -3.11 -6.18
CA ALA A 157 -6.11 -3.66 -6.44
C ALA A 157 -4.99 -3.12 -5.54
N ALA A 158 -5.26 -2.18 -4.63
CA ALA A 158 -4.21 -1.51 -3.84
C ALA A 158 -3.85 -2.27 -2.55
N LEU A 159 -4.81 -2.87 -1.87
CA LEU A 159 -4.61 -3.41 -0.51
C LEU A 159 -3.94 -4.80 -0.51
N SER A 160 -4.26 -5.64 -1.50
CA SER A 160 -3.75 -7.02 -1.59
C SER A 160 -2.22 -7.07 -1.76
N PRO A 161 -1.60 -6.31 -2.70
CA PRO A 161 -0.15 -6.38 -2.92
C PRO A 161 0.66 -5.95 -1.70
N ILE A 162 0.26 -4.87 -1.02
CA ILE A 162 0.96 -4.36 0.17
C ILE A 162 0.78 -5.31 1.37
N GLY A 163 -0.41 -5.90 1.53
CA GLY A 163 -0.68 -6.90 2.57
C GLY A 163 0.21 -8.14 2.42
N SER A 164 0.28 -8.70 1.21
CA SER A 164 1.15 -9.84 0.92
C SER A 164 2.63 -9.48 1.00
N TYR A 165 3.03 -8.31 0.49
CA TYR A 165 4.41 -7.84 0.60
C TYR A 165 4.84 -7.72 2.06
N SER A 166 4.04 -7.02 2.87
CA SER A 166 4.26 -6.86 4.31
C SER A 166 4.36 -8.21 5.01
N ALA A 167 3.47 -9.16 4.69
CA ALA A 167 3.51 -10.51 5.25
C ALA A 167 4.79 -11.29 4.87
N GLU A 168 5.33 -11.07 3.68
CA GLU A 168 6.52 -11.77 3.16
C GLU A 168 7.85 -11.17 3.67
N ILE A 169 7.89 -9.85 3.93
CA ILE A 169 9.11 -9.18 4.42
C ILE A 169 9.18 -9.05 5.95
N SER A 170 8.04 -9.12 6.64
CA SER A 170 7.97 -8.84 8.08
C SER A 170 8.40 -10.02 8.93
N LEU A 171 8.96 -9.70 10.10
CA LEU A 171 9.14 -10.68 11.17
C LEU A 171 7.81 -10.93 11.88
N PRO A 172 7.56 -12.16 12.40
CA PRO A 172 6.32 -12.52 13.08
C PRO A 172 5.89 -11.51 14.16
N ARG A 173 6.85 -10.96 14.91
CA ARG A 173 6.60 -9.99 15.98
C ARG A 173 6.07 -8.64 15.51
N MET A 174 6.41 -8.19 14.29
CA MET A 174 6.02 -6.87 13.78
C MET A 174 4.91 -6.92 12.74
N ARG A 175 4.58 -8.12 12.25
CA ARG A 175 3.57 -8.33 11.21
C ARG A 175 2.23 -7.66 11.54
N GLY A 176 1.77 -7.78 12.78
CA GLY A 176 0.53 -7.12 13.23
C GLY A 176 0.58 -5.60 13.12
N ARG A 177 1.69 -4.97 13.54
CA ARG A 177 1.86 -3.51 13.46
C ARG A 177 1.90 -3.02 12.01
N LEU A 178 2.53 -3.77 11.11
CA LEU A 178 2.63 -3.40 9.70
C LEU A 178 1.29 -3.54 8.98
N ILE A 179 0.49 -4.55 9.31
CA ILE A 179 -0.88 -4.71 8.78
C ILE A 179 -1.78 -3.57 9.27
N LEU A 180 -1.74 -3.25 10.57
CA LEU A 180 -2.46 -2.10 11.13
C LEU A 180 -2.07 -0.78 10.45
N GLY A 181 -0.79 -0.63 10.06
CA GLY A 181 -0.30 0.52 9.30
C GLY A 181 -1.07 0.75 7.98
N SER A 182 -1.49 -0.30 7.29
CA SER A 182 -2.29 -0.19 6.06
C SER A 182 -3.72 0.30 6.33
N SER A 183 -4.33 -0.10 7.45
CA SER A 183 -5.63 0.44 7.87
C SER A 183 -5.55 1.91 8.28
N ILE A 184 -4.45 2.32 8.92
CA ILE A 184 -4.20 3.75 9.20
C ILE A 184 -3.99 4.52 7.91
N ALA A 185 -3.31 3.94 6.91
CA ALA A 185 -3.08 4.57 5.62
C ALA A 185 -4.38 4.88 4.88
N ILE A 186 -5.34 3.94 4.81
CA ILE A 186 -6.63 4.22 4.15
C ILE A 186 -7.41 5.31 4.89
N ALA A 187 -7.44 5.28 6.23
CA ALA A 187 -8.08 6.31 7.03
C ALA A 187 -7.42 7.69 6.84
N THR A 188 -6.10 7.72 6.71
CA THR A 188 -5.34 8.94 6.42
C THR A 188 -5.72 9.50 5.05
N GLY A 189 -5.89 8.65 4.04
CA GLY A 189 -6.33 9.07 2.70
C GLY A 189 -7.73 9.71 2.71
N ILE A 190 -8.67 9.09 3.43
CA ILE A 190 -10.02 9.64 3.61
C ILE A 190 -9.96 11.00 4.31
N LEU A 191 -9.18 11.11 5.40
CA LEU A 191 -9.01 12.35 6.13
C LEU A 191 -8.41 13.46 5.26
N LEU A 192 -7.35 13.15 4.49
CA LEU A 192 -6.73 14.09 3.57
C LEU A 192 -7.74 14.62 2.54
N MET A 193 -8.60 13.73 2.02
CA MET A 193 -9.63 14.11 1.09
C MET A 193 -10.64 15.09 1.70
N TYR A 194 -11.10 14.83 2.92
CA TYR A 194 -12.01 15.75 3.63
C TYR A 194 -11.36 17.10 3.93
N VAL A 195 -10.07 17.11 4.32
CA VAL A 195 -9.32 18.35 4.52
C VAL A 195 -9.21 19.14 3.21
N LEU A 196 -8.89 18.48 2.10
CA LEU A 196 -8.87 19.12 0.78
C LEU A 196 -10.24 19.70 0.41
N GLY A 197 -11.32 18.96 0.68
CA GLY A 197 -12.68 19.43 0.45
C GLY A 197 -13.10 20.62 1.30
N PHE A 198 -12.61 20.68 2.54
CA PHE A 198 -12.87 21.80 3.43
C PHE A 198 -12.16 23.09 2.97
N ILE A 199 -10.92 22.96 2.49
CA ILE A 199 -10.09 24.07 2.01
C ILE A 199 -10.55 24.54 0.61
N ILE A 200 -10.88 23.60 -0.27
CA ILE A 200 -11.19 23.84 -1.69
C ILE A 200 -12.69 23.59 -1.91
N ARG A 201 -13.49 24.65 -1.87
CA ARG A 201 -14.96 24.52 -1.85
C ARG A 201 -15.64 24.54 -3.21
N ASN A 202 -15.01 25.10 -4.26
CA ASN A 202 -15.62 25.31 -5.59
C ASN A 202 -14.67 24.97 -6.76
N GLN A 203 -13.69 24.09 -6.56
CA GLN A 203 -12.70 23.76 -7.60
C GLN A 203 -12.43 22.26 -7.63
N PHE A 204 -13.41 21.51 -8.14
CA PHE A 204 -13.32 20.06 -8.32
C PHE A 204 -12.07 19.64 -9.12
N GLN A 205 -11.75 20.36 -10.20
CA GLN A 205 -10.57 20.09 -11.02
C GLN A 205 -9.27 20.16 -10.21
N LEU A 206 -9.15 21.14 -9.31
CA LEU A 206 -7.95 21.33 -8.49
C LEU A 206 -7.81 20.19 -7.47
N ILE A 207 -8.91 19.75 -6.88
CA ILE A 207 -8.94 18.58 -6.00
C ILE A 207 -8.47 17.31 -6.73
N CYS A 208 -9.00 17.08 -7.95
CA CYS A 208 -8.60 15.95 -8.79
C CYS A 208 -7.13 16.05 -9.22
N LEU A 209 -6.62 17.26 -9.52
CA LEU A 209 -5.24 17.49 -9.89
C LEU A 209 -4.28 17.20 -8.73
N ILE A 210 -4.59 17.67 -7.52
CA ILE A 210 -3.80 17.35 -6.32
C ILE A 210 -3.78 15.84 -6.09
N SER A 211 -4.91 15.18 -6.26
CA SER A 211 -5.02 13.73 -6.11
C SER A 211 -4.22 12.97 -7.18
N ALA A 212 -4.21 13.47 -8.42
CA ALA A 212 -3.38 12.93 -9.50
C ALA A 212 -1.88 13.07 -9.19
N ILE A 213 -1.45 14.25 -8.71
CA ILE A 213 -0.06 14.51 -8.29
C ILE A 213 0.31 13.57 -7.15
N TYR A 214 -0.57 13.40 -6.15
CA TYR A 214 -0.35 12.47 -5.05
C TYR A 214 -0.16 11.03 -5.55
N GLN A 215 -0.98 10.58 -6.52
CA GLN A 215 -0.83 9.26 -7.12
C GLN A 215 0.52 9.10 -7.84
N CYS A 216 1.00 10.12 -8.54
CA CYS A 216 2.33 10.13 -9.15
C CYS A 216 3.44 10.04 -8.07
N VAL A 217 3.28 10.73 -6.95
CA VAL A 217 4.21 10.61 -5.81
C VAL A 217 4.19 9.19 -5.25
N ALA A 218 3.01 8.59 -5.08
CA ALA A 218 2.87 7.20 -4.63
C ALA A 218 3.55 6.21 -5.59
N PHE A 219 3.43 6.42 -6.90
CA PHE A 219 4.17 5.65 -7.91
C PHE A 219 5.69 5.75 -7.70
N CYS A 220 6.22 6.98 -7.55
CA CYS A 220 7.64 7.22 -7.31
C CYS A 220 8.13 6.60 -5.99
N CYS A 221 7.30 6.61 -4.93
CA CYS A 221 7.62 5.98 -3.65
C CYS A 221 7.79 4.46 -3.74
N VAL A 222 7.11 3.79 -4.68
CA VAL A 222 7.19 2.33 -4.88
C VAL A 222 8.39 1.91 -5.74
N LEU A 223 8.92 2.79 -6.60
CA LEU A 223 10.10 2.50 -7.44
C LEU A 223 11.33 1.94 -6.68
N PRO A 224 11.76 2.49 -5.52
CA PRO A 224 12.91 1.98 -4.79
C PRO A 224 12.65 0.68 -4.02
N MET A 225 11.40 0.21 -3.89
CA MET A 225 11.12 -1.05 -3.18
C MET A 225 11.81 -2.24 -3.86
N PRO A 226 12.49 -3.13 -3.11
CA PRO A 226 12.89 -4.42 -3.64
C PRO A 226 11.68 -5.34 -3.77
N GLU A 227 11.70 -6.23 -4.75
CA GLU A 227 10.65 -7.26 -4.90
C GLU A 227 10.70 -8.27 -3.75
N SER A 228 9.56 -8.89 -3.47
CA SER A 228 9.44 -9.89 -2.39
C SER A 228 10.44 -11.04 -2.57
N PRO A 229 11.24 -11.37 -1.53
CA PRO A 229 12.13 -12.53 -1.56
C PRO A 229 11.40 -13.85 -1.83
N SER A 230 10.19 -14.01 -1.26
CA SER A 230 9.39 -15.23 -1.39
C SER A 230 8.92 -15.44 -2.83
N TRP A 231 8.45 -14.38 -3.48
CA TRP A 231 8.05 -14.44 -4.89
C TRP A 231 9.24 -14.71 -5.82
N LEU A 232 10.39 -14.07 -5.56
CA LEU A 232 11.61 -14.30 -6.34
C LEU A 232 12.08 -15.77 -6.26
N LEU A 233 11.97 -16.40 -5.09
CA LEU A 233 12.25 -17.83 -4.93
C LEU A 233 11.27 -18.71 -5.71
N GLN A 234 9.96 -18.40 -5.65
CA GLN A 234 8.95 -19.14 -6.40
C GLN A 234 9.17 -19.07 -7.92
N LYS A 235 9.74 -17.97 -8.43
CA LYS A 235 10.11 -17.81 -9.85
C LYS A 235 11.48 -18.41 -10.21
N GLY A 236 12.16 -19.09 -9.29
CA GLY A 236 13.49 -19.67 -9.52
C GLY A 236 14.64 -18.67 -9.57
N LEU A 237 14.41 -17.41 -9.16
CA LEU A 237 15.41 -16.33 -9.21
C LEU A 237 16.20 -16.23 -7.90
N ALA A 238 16.93 -17.31 -7.58
CA ALA A 238 17.61 -17.48 -6.28
C ALA A 238 18.59 -16.33 -5.94
N GLU A 239 19.38 -15.85 -6.91
CA GLU A 239 20.34 -14.76 -6.69
C GLU A 239 19.65 -13.43 -6.33
N LYS A 240 18.56 -13.09 -7.04
CA LYS A 240 17.76 -11.89 -6.75
C LYS A 240 17.08 -12.02 -5.39
N ALA A 241 16.56 -13.20 -5.06
CA ALA A 241 15.97 -13.47 -3.75
C ALA A 241 16.99 -13.30 -2.63
N ARG A 242 18.23 -13.82 -2.79
CA ARG A 242 19.32 -13.66 -1.82
C ARG A 242 19.68 -12.18 -1.62
N LYS A 243 19.72 -11.38 -2.69
CA LYS A 243 19.97 -9.93 -2.62
C LYS A 243 18.85 -9.20 -1.88
N SER A 244 17.58 -9.51 -2.18
CA SER A 244 16.43 -8.93 -1.48
C SER A 244 16.42 -9.32 0.00
N LEU A 245 16.72 -10.59 0.31
CA LEU A 245 16.78 -11.09 1.68
C LEU A 245 17.88 -10.41 2.50
N LYS A 246 19.08 -10.24 1.93
CA LYS A 246 20.19 -9.48 2.56
C LYS A 246 19.88 -8.00 2.79
N TYR A 247 18.94 -7.44 2.04
CA TYR A 247 18.50 -6.07 2.27
C TYR A 247 17.67 -5.97 3.56
N PHE A 248 16.78 -6.96 3.78
CA PHE A 248 15.85 -7.01 4.91
C PHE A 248 16.39 -7.72 6.16
N ARG A 249 17.49 -8.47 6.08
CA ARG A 249 18.12 -9.24 7.18
C ARG A 249 19.63 -9.04 7.16
#